data_AF-A0A5J4ZQH4-F1
#
_entry.id   AF-A0A5J4ZQH4-F1
#
_cell.length_a   1.000
_cell.length_b   1.000
_cell.length_c   1.000
_cell.angle_alpha   90.00
_cell.angle_beta   90.00
_cell.angle_gamma   90.00
#
_symmetry.space_group_name_H-M   'P 1'
#
loop_
_entity.id
_entity.type
_entity.pdbx_description
1 polymer ?
#
loop_
_entity_poly.entity_id
_entity_poly.type
_entity_poly.pdbx_seq_one_letter_code
_entity_poly.pdbx_strand_id
1 'polypeptide(L)'
;MAYEFSKSVKSGLKLSKRIYYGKDQSVSSPTPAFMEKSSPLPETHLPTAPMVYAVITEPSIVDNPDIPSYQPYVHGQCEPPTLIPLHMHGIAMEVDCYLDTAFVTVSGTWRVHCVMVSKICDCRIAIPMGGSHDHPQCSGLVEL
;
A
#
# COMPACT_ATOMS: atom_id res chain seq x y z
N MET A 1 -8.18 -9.20 11.07
CA MET A 1 -8.26 -8.02 10.19
C MET A 1 -7.04 -7.10 10.27
N ALA A 2 -6.90 -6.19 11.25
CA ALA A 2 -5.79 -5.22 11.28
C ALA A 2 -4.38 -5.87 11.36
N TYR A 3 -4.24 -6.94 12.13
CA TYR A 3 -2.99 -7.70 12.24
C TYR A 3 -2.60 -8.40 10.93
N GLU A 4 -3.55 -9.04 10.24
CA GLU A 4 -3.31 -9.74 8.97
C GLU A 4 -2.98 -8.75 7.86
N PHE A 5 -3.67 -7.60 7.84
CA PHE A 5 -3.33 -6.50 6.94
C PHE A 5 -1.89 -6.04 7.16
N SER A 6 -1.52 -5.73 8.41
CA SER A 6 -0.16 -5.30 8.75
C SER A 6 0.90 -6.35 8.37
N LYS A 7 0.61 -7.64 8.59
CA LYS A 7 1.48 -8.75 8.17
C LYS A 7 1.64 -8.79 6.65
N SER A 8 0.55 -8.61 5.90
CA SER A 8 0.54 -8.61 4.43
C SER A 8 1.32 -7.43 3.85
N VAL A 9 1.16 -6.23 4.45
CA VAL A 9 1.95 -5.04 4.09
C VAL A 9 3.43 -5.25 4.42
N LYS A 10 3.75 -5.80 5.59
CA LYS A 10 5.13 -6.09 5.98
C LYS A 10 5.82 -7.05 5.02
N SER A 11 5.12 -8.10 4.58
CA SER A 11 5.62 -9.01 3.55
C SER A 11 5.83 -8.29 2.21
N GLY A 12 4.95 -7.35 1.85
CA GLY A 12 5.02 -6.64 0.57
C GLY A 12 6.17 -5.66 0.51
N LEU A 13 6.42 -4.96 1.62
CA LEU A 13 7.61 -4.13 1.79
C LEU A 13 8.92 -4.94 1.72
N LYS A 14 8.90 -6.23 2.07
CA LYS A 14 10.08 -7.10 1.87
C LYS A 14 10.23 -7.52 0.42
N LEU A 15 9.12 -7.82 -0.26
CA LEU A 15 9.11 -8.24 -1.65
C LEU A 15 9.51 -7.09 -2.59
N SER A 16 9.02 -5.88 -2.34
CA SER A 16 9.28 -4.69 -3.15
C SER A 16 10.75 -4.24 -3.16
N LYS A 17 11.54 -4.62 -2.14
CA LYS A 17 13.00 -4.35 -2.10
C LYS A 17 13.78 -4.99 -3.25
N ARG A 18 13.18 -5.97 -3.93
CA ARG A 18 13.79 -6.65 -5.08
C ARG A 18 13.64 -5.86 -6.38
N ILE A 19 12.74 -4.89 -6.41
CA ILE A 19 12.46 -4.07 -7.58
C ILE A 19 13.65 -3.15 -7.83
N TYR A 20 14.24 -3.26 -9.02
CA TYR A 20 15.35 -2.42 -9.44
C TYR A 20 14.84 -1.14 -10.12
N TYR A 21 15.28 0.02 -9.65
CA TYR A 21 14.86 1.33 -10.19
C TYR A 21 15.94 2.03 -11.02
N GLY A 22 17.02 1.34 -11.41
CA GLY A 22 18.16 1.94 -12.11
C GLY A 22 19.34 2.30 -11.20
N LYS A 23 20.51 2.55 -11.80
CA LYS A 23 21.77 2.90 -11.10
C LYS A 23 22.00 4.42 -11.03
N ASP A 24 21.34 5.19 -11.90
CA ASP A 24 21.37 6.64 -11.90
C ASP A 24 20.03 7.20 -11.43
N GLN A 25 20.02 7.61 -10.16
CA GLN A 25 19.12 8.52 -9.45
C GLN A 25 19.41 8.29 -7.95
N SER A 26 19.94 9.19 -7.12
CA SER A 26 19.65 10.62 -6.96
C SER A 26 18.17 11.02 -7.04
N VAL A 27 17.28 10.03 -7.11
CA VAL A 27 15.97 10.08 -6.49
C VAL A 27 16.22 9.40 -5.17
N SER A 28 16.55 10.20 -4.16
CA SER A 28 16.34 9.74 -2.81
C SER A 28 14.93 9.14 -2.77
N SER A 29 14.77 7.94 -2.21
CA SER A 29 13.52 7.63 -1.50
C SER A 29 13.15 8.92 -0.78
N PRO A 30 11.97 9.52 -1.01
CA PRO A 30 11.67 10.87 -0.53
C PRO A 30 12.16 10.93 0.89
N THR A 31 13.14 11.80 1.15
CA THR A 31 13.74 11.93 2.48
C THR A 31 12.54 12.06 3.39
N PRO A 32 12.27 11.11 4.30
CA PRO A 32 11.10 11.21 5.14
C PRO A 32 11.24 12.58 5.80
N ALA A 33 10.33 13.50 5.47
CA ALA A 33 10.31 14.83 6.06
C ALA A 33 10.53 14.60 7.55
N PHE A 34 11.51 15.29 8.14
CA PHE A 34 11.99 15.12 9.51
C PHE A 34 10.81 14.93 10.46
N MET A 35 10.35 13.69 10.57
CA MET A 35 9.35 13.27 11.52
C MET A 35 10.24 12.76 12.62
N GLU A 36 10.26 13.52 13.72
CA GLU A 36 10.75 13.01 14.98
C GLU A 36 10.30 11.55 15.08
N LYS A 37 11.28 10.67 15.27
CA LYS A 37 11.06 9.25 15.46
C LYS A 37 10.17 9.12 16.69
N SER A 38 8.85 9.14 16.46
CA SER A 38 7.87 8.86 17.48
C SER A 38 8.23 7.49 18.03
N SER A 39 8.25 7.45 19.36
CA SER A 39 8.68 6.40 20.27
C SER A 39 8.20 4.98 19.88
N PRO A 40 8.74 3.91 20.50
CA PRO A 40 8.63 2.53 20.02
C PRO A 40 7.23 1.97 20.27
N LEU A 41 6.25 2.44 19.50
CA LEU A 41 5.00 1.75 19.29
C LEU A 41 5.26 0.67 18.23
N PRO A 42 4.67 -0.52 18.37
CA PRO A 42 4.84 -1.59 17.38
C PRO A 42 4.52 -1.02 16.00
N GLU A 43 5.44 -1.19 15.04
CA GLU A 43 5.31 -0.78 13.63
C GLU A 43 3.99 -1.32 13.07
N THR A 44 2.93 -0.56 13.27
CA THR A 44 1.60 -0.90 12.84
C THR A 44 1.55 -0.33 11.43
N HIS A 45 1.68 -1.20 10.43
CA HIS A 45 1.61 -0.83 9.01
C HIS A 45 0.18 -0.45 8.59
N LEU A 46 -0.57 0.17 9.49
CA LEU A 46 -1.93 0.64 9.26
C LEU A 46 -1.85 2.04 8.63
N PRO A 47 -2.66 2.30 7.60
CA PRO A 47 -2.69 3.60 6.95
C PRO A 47 -3.28 4.64 7.90
N THR A 48 -2.71 5.84 7.90
CA THR A 48 -3.22 7.02 8.62
C THR A 48 -4.01 7.98 7.72
N ALA A 49 -3.93 7.78 6.40
CA ALA A 49 -4.73 8.43 5.36
C ALA A 49 -5.19 7.37 4.35
N PRO A 50 -6.19 7.62 3.50
CA PRO A 50 -6.59 6.62 2.51
C PRO A 50 -5.42 6.26 1.60
N MET A 51 -5.16 4.96 1.46
CA MET A 51 -4.01 4.44 0.71
C MET A 51 -4.43 3.27 -0.18
N VAL A 52 -3.73 3.13 -1.31
CA VAL A 52 -3.93 2.02 -2.25
C VAL A 52 -2.75 1.07 -2.19
N TYR A 53 -3.05 -0.22 -2.24
CA TYR A 53 -2.07 -1.31 -2.21
C TYR A 53 -2.29 -2.24 -3.40
N ALA A 54 -1.21 -2.67 -4.06
CA ALA A 54 -1.27 -3.77 -5.00
C ALA A 54 -1.40 -5.10 -4.25
N VAL A 55 -2.33 -5.93 -4.68
CA VAL A 55 -2.56 -7.28 -4.14
C VAL A 55 -1.71 -8.28 -4.91
N ILE A 56 -0.69 -8.84 -4.25
CA ILE A 56 0.26 -9.76 -4.85
C ILE A 56 0.00 -11.17 -4.34
N THR A 57 -0.53 -12.02 -5.22
CA THR A 57 -0.70 -13.46 -4.99
C THR A 57 0.50 -14.27 -5.48
N GLU A 58 1.17 -13.80 -6.53
CA GLU A 58 2.35 -14.45 -7.11
C GLU A 58 3.55 -13.51 -7.04
N PRO A 59 4.63 -13.86 -6.31
CA PRO A 59 5.79 -12.99 -6.17
C PRO A 59 6.58 -12.82 -7.48
N SER A 60 6.36 -13.68 -8.47
CA SER A 60 7.00 -13.67 -9.79
C SER A 60 6.56 -12.50 -10.67
N ILE A 61 5.39 -11.90 -10.41
CA ILE A 61 4.88 -10.76 -11.19
C ILE A 61 5.49 -9.42 -10.72
N VAL A 62 6.17 -9.42 -9.56
CA VAL A 62 6.69 -8.20 -8.93
C VAL A 62 8.01 -7.80 -9.55
N ASP A 63 7.96 -6.84 -10.48
CA ASP A 63 9.13 -6.23 -11.09
C ASP A 63 8.86 -4.76 -11.40
N ASN A 64 9.90 -4.02 -11.80
CA ASN A 64 9.73 -2.65 -12.26
C ASN A 64 9.13 -2.64 -13.68
N PRO A 65 7.94 -2.04 -13.90
CA PRO A 65 7.38 -1.95 -15.25
C PRO A 65 8.21 -1.10 -16.20
N ASP A 66 9.01 -0.16 -15.70
CA ASP A 66 9.82 0.75 -16.54
C ASP A 66 11.17 0.14 -16.94
N ILE A 67 11.76 -0.65 -16.04
CA ILE A 67 13.10 -1.20 -16.21
C ILE A 67 13.04 -2.69 -15.84
N PRO A 68 12.79 -3.57 -16.81
CA PRO A 68 12.77 -5.00 -16.55
C PRO A 68 14.09 -5.45 -15.96
N SER A 69 14.03 -6.10 -14.80
CA SER A 69 15.20 -6.66 -14.15
C SER A 69 15.14 -8.17 -14.23
N TYR A 70 16.27 -8.83 -14.54
CA TYR A 70 16.31 -10.28 -14.43
C TYR A 70 16.23 -10.64 -12.95
N GLN A 71 15.04 -11.05 -12.51
CA GLN A 71 14.84 -11.52 -11.15
C GLN A 71 15.10 -13.03 -11.07
N PRO A 72 15.76 -13.52 -9.99
CA PRO A 72 15.83 -14.94 -9.72
C PRO A 72 14.41 -15.51 -9.65
N TYR A 73 14.16 -16.66 -10.29
CA TYR A 73 12.85 -17.29 -10.29
C TYR A 73 12.34 -17.49 -8.85
N VAL A 74 11.29 -16.75 -8.51
CA VAL A 74 10.60 -16.90 -7.23
C VAL A 74 9.42 -17.82 -7.47
N HIS A 75 9.51 -19.03 -6.93
CA HIS A 75 8.40 -19.98 -6.94
C HIS A 75 7.58 -19.83 -5.65
N GLY A 76 6.27 -20.06 -5.75
CA GLY A 76 5.35 -20.07 -4.62
C GLY A 76 4.22 -19.07 -4.77
N GLN A 77 3.22 -19.20 -3.91
CA GLN A 77 2.11 -18.24 -3.78
C GLN A 77 2.23 -17.51 -2.45
N CYS A 78 1.82 -16.25 -2.45
CA CYS A 78 1.68 -15.43 -1.27
C CYS A 78 0.34 -15.76 -0.61
N GLU A 79 0.37 -16.58 0.45
CA GLU A 79 -0.80 -16.90 1.26
C GLU A 79 -0.60 -16.46 2.72
N PRO A 80 -1.32 -15.42 3.21
CA PRO A 80 -2.28 -14.58 2.48
C PRO A 80 -1.60 -13.65 1.46
N PRO A 81 -2.37 -13.05 0.52
CA PRO A 81 -1.84 -12.13 -0.48
C PRO A 81 -1.04 -11.02 0.15
N THR A 82 0.09 -10.73 -0.46
CA THR A 82 1.02 -9.72 0.01
C THR A 82 0.63 -8.34 -0.52
N LEU A 83 0.71 -7.30 0.31
CA LEU A 83 0.25 -5.95 -0.05
C LEU A 83 1.44 -5.01 -0.23
N ILE A 84 1.59 -4.43 -1.42
CA ILE A 84 2.64 -3.43 -1.70
C ILE A 84 1.96 -2.05 -1.77
N PRO A 85 2.31 -1.08 -0.89
CA PRO A 85 1.77 0.27 -0.98
C PRO A 85 2.14 0.91 -2.32
N LEU A 86 1.15 1.51 -3.00
CA LEU A 86 1.36 2.22 -4.26
C LEU A 86 1.61 3.70 -4.01
N HIS A 87 2.45 4.29 -4.86
CA HIS A 87 2.67 5.73 -4.83
C HIS A 87 1.42 6.47 -5.33
N MET A 88 0.80 7.22 -4.42
CA MET A 88 -0.31 8.12 -4.70
C MET A 88 0.23 9.42 -5.31
N HIS A 89 -0.24 9.77 -6.51
CA HIS A 89 0.11 11.02 -7.18
C HIS A 89 -0.84 12.15 -6.76
N GLY A 90 -2.09 11.81 -6.45
CA GLY A 90 -3.07 12.75 -5.95
C GLY A 90 -4.19 12.01 -5.25
N ILE A 91 -4.76 12.63 -4.23
CA ILE A 91 -5.95 12.15 -3.54
C ILE A 91 -6.81 13.35 -3.15
N ALA A 92 -8.12 13.22 -3.37
CA ALA A 92 -9.13 14.15 -2.90
C ALA A 92 -10.27 13.37 -2.24
N MET A 93 -10.84 13.97 -1.20
CA MET A 93 -11.93 13.41 -0.44
C MET A 93 -12.98 14.49 -0.24
N GLU A 94 -14.21 14.17 -0.61
CA GLU A 94 -15.39 15.00 -0.39
C GLU A 94 -16.29 14.28 0.59
N VAL A 95 -16.84 15.01 1.56
CA VAL A 95 -17.70 14.46 2.60
C VAL A 95 -18.97 15.28 2.70
N ASP A 96 -20.09 14.66 2.37
CA ASP A 96 -21.41 15.24 2.50
C ASP A 96 -22.12 14.63 3.72
N CYS A 97 -22.37 15.44 4.74
CA CYS A 97 -23.02 15.00 5.97
C CYS A 97 -24.50 15.42 6.00
N TYR A 98 -25.40 14.45 6.20
CA TYR A 98 -26.83 14.66 6.38
C TYR A 98 -27.30 13.91 7.62
N LEU A 99 -27.72 14.64 8.67
CA LEU A 99 -28.15 14.07 9.95
C LEU A 99 -27.09 13.12 10.54
N ASP A 100 -27.36 11.82 10.55
CA ASP A 100 -26.53 10.73 11.05
C ASP A 100 -25.78 9.97 9.93
N THR A 101 -25.94 10.38 8.67
CA THR A 101 -25.32 9.76 7.50
C THR A 101 -24.24 10.67 6.91
N ALA A 102 -23.06 10.10 6.64
CA ALA A 102 -22.01 10.76 5.89
C ALA A 102 -21.74 10.00 4.58
N PHE A 103 -21.79 10.70 3.45
CA PHE A 103 -21.35 10.20 2.16
C PHE A 103 -19.91 10.62 1.95
N VAL A 104 -19.03 9.64 1.77
CA VAL A 104 -17.60 9.88 1.56
C VAL A 104 -17.25 9.50 0.13
N THR A 105 -16.86 10.50 -0.66
CA THR A 105 -16.36 10.31 -2.02
C THR A 105 -14.85 10.46 -2.00
N VAL A 106 -14.13 9.40 -2.38
CA VAL A 106 -12.67 9.43 -2.51
C VAL A 106 -12.32 9.33 -3.99
N SER A 107 -11.55 10.29 -4.48
CA SER A 107 -10.93 10.23 -5.81
C SER A 107 -9.42 10.23 -5.65
N GLY A 108 -8.74 9.43 -6.45
CA GLY A 108 -7.30 9.28 -6.34
C GLY A 108 -6.67 8.90 -7.68
N THR A 109 -5.40 9.26 -7.82
CA THR A 109 -4.55 8.82 -8.93
C THR A 109 -3.32 8.15 -8.33
N TRP A 110 -3.03 6.93 -8.77
CA TRP A 110 -1.89 6.15 -8.32
C TRP A 110 -1.24 5.43 -9.49
N ARG A 111 0.00 4.99 -9.28
CA ARG A 111 0.76 4.24 -10.27
C ARG A 111 1.09 2.86 -9.74
N VAL A 112 0.77 1.83 -10.52
CA VAL A 112 1.26 0.47 -10.27
C VAL A 112 2.71 0.39 -10.75
N HIS A 113 3.65 0.56 -9.81
CA HIS A 113 5.09 0.61 -10.10
C HIS A 113 5.83 -0.69 -9.72
N CYS A 114 5.09 -1.74 -9.34
CA CYS A 114 5.63 -2.97 -8.78
C CYS A 114 5.08 -4.23 -9.44
N VAL A 115 4.46 -4.11 -10.61
CA VAL A 115 3.94 -5.23 -11.39
C VAL A 115 4.47 -5.11 -12.81
N MET A 116 4.95 -6.22 -13.35
CA MET A 116 5.48 -6.31 -14.71
C MET A 116 4.43 -5.86 -15.75
N VAL A 117 4.87 -5.21 -16.84
CA VAL A 117 4.02 -4.61 -17.88
C VAL A 117 2.96 -5.56 -18.48
N SER A 118 3.26 -6.86 -18.57
CA SER A 118 2.38 -7.88 -19.16
C SER A 118 1.52 -8.62 -18.12
N LYS A 119 1.49 -8.12 -16.87
CA LYS A 119 0.79 -8.73 -15.74
C LYS A 119 -0.22 -7.75 -15.15
N ILE A 120 -1.19 -8.31 -14.45
CA ILE A 120 -2.26 -7.58 -13.78
C ILE A 120 -2.25 -7.96 -12.30
N CYS A 121 -2.76 -7.07 -11.47
CA CYS A 121 -3.04 -7.34 -10.06
C CYS A 121 -4.29 -6.56 -9.65
N ASP A 122 -4.96 -7.06 -8.62
CA ASP A 122 -6.03 -6.29 -7.99
C ASP A 122 -5.43 -5.18 -7.13
N CYS A 123 -6.25 -4.16 -6.85
CA CYS A 123 -5.88 -3.07 -5.96
C CYS A 123 -6.82 -3.04 -4.76
N ARG A 124 -6.25 -2.78 -3.59
CA ARG A 124 -7.00 -2.66 -2.34
C ARG A 124 -6.87 -1.27 -1.77
N ILE A 125 -8.01 -0.63 -1.51
CA ILE A 125 -8.06 0.68 -0.88
C ILE A 125 -8.34 0.49 0.60
N ALA A 126 -7.48 1.05 1.44
CA ALA A 126 -7.66 1.07 2.88
C ALA A 126 -7.98 2.49 3.31
N ILE A 127 -9.17 2.67 3.91
CA ILE A 127 -9.66 3.96 4.40
C ILE A 127 -9.60 3.92 5.93
N PRO A 128 -8.76 4.75 6.56
CA PRO A 128 -8.75 4.85 8.01
C PRO A 128 -10.06 5.48 8.48
N MET A 129 -10.90 4.69 9.12
CA MET A 129 -12.04 5.22 9.87
C MET A 129 -11.54 5.51 11.29
N GLY A 130 -11.85 6.70 11.81
CA GLY A 130 -11.39 7.11 13.14
C GLY A 130 -11.77 6.10 14.23
N GLY A 131 -10.87 5.90 15.19
CA GLY A 131 -11.16 5.17 16.42
C GLY A 131 -11.49 6.16 17.54
N SER A 132 -12.62 5.98 18.21
CA SER A 132 -12.75 6.44 19.59
C SER A 132 -11.74 5.66 20.43
N HIS A 133 -11.10 6.35 21.38
CA HIS A 133 -9.94 5.88 22.15
C HIS A 133 -10.20 4.61 23.03
N ASP A 134 -11.35 3.95 22.90
CA ASP A 134 -11.82 2.87 23.75
C ASP A 134 -12.15 1.54 23.04
N HIS A 135 -12.14 1.43 21.70
CA HIS A 135 -12.47 0.14 21.04
C HIS A 135 -11.84 -0.08 19.63
N PRO A 136 -11.74 -1.34 19.16
CA PRO A 136 -10.77 -1.74 18.14
C PRO A 136 -10.99 -1.06 16.78
N GLN A 137 -9.88 -0.64 16.17
CA GLN A 137 -9.79 0.05 14.89
C GLN A 137 -10.60 -0.66 13.79
N CYS A 138 -11.72 -0.06 13.39
CA CYS A 138 -12.45 -0.43 12.19
C CYS A 138 -11.71 0.15 10.97
N SER A 139 -10.92 -0.67 10.29
CA SER A 139 -10.39 -0.32 8.96
C SER A 139 -11.41 -0.74 7.91
N GLY A 140 -11.99 0.24 7.21
CA GLY A 140 -12.82 -0.04 6.03
C GLY A 140 -11.92 -0.45 4.87
N LEU A 141 -12.21 -1.59 4.24
CA LEU A 141 -11.48 -2.10 3.10
C LEU A 141 -12.44 -2.13 1.91
N VAL A 142 -12.08 -1.41 0.85
CA VAL A 142 -12.79 -1.43 -0.43
C VAL A 142 -11.92 -2.17 -1.43
N GLU A 143 -12.48 -3.21 -2.05
CA GLU A 143 -11.86 -3.97 -3.13
C GLU A 143 -12.39 -3.45 -4.46
N LEU A 144 -11.50 -3.22 -5.44
CA LEU A 144 -11.82 -2.75 -6.78
C LEU A 144 -11.48 -3.83 -7.82
#